data_AF-A0A6A5AQB7-F1
#
_entry.id   AF-A0A6A5AQB7-F1
#
_cell.length_a   1.000
_cell.length_b   1.000
_cell.length_c   1.000
_cell.angle_alpha   90.00
_cell.angle_beta   90.00
_cell.angle_gamma   90.00
#
_symmetry.space_group_name_H-M   'P 1'
#
loop_
_entity.id
_entity.type
_entity.pdbx_description
1 polymer ?
#
loop_
_entity_poly.entity_id
_entity_poly.type
_entity_poly.pdbx_seq_one_letter_code
_entity_poly.pdbx_strand_id
1 'polypeptide(L)'
;MLKRYIELKPFLLAIGDDSIDVLRLNMVEDHEVAVLLVNLEDLNSITLALQGEECSLLDVRQIFDTVIEYYPDVVGHLGPSARTESQVLRAALTMMRAEQCKSVIKLRNEEDINSNAADVALPVMSMA
;
A
#
# COMPACT_ATOMS: atom_id res chain seq x y z
N MET A 1 -18.38 16.97 0.76
CA MET A 1 -18.42 18.43 1.05
C MET A 1 -18.16 19.26 -0.21
N LEU A 2 -17.08 19.02 -0.97
CA LEU A 2 -16.78 19.79 -2.20
C LEU A 2 -17.86 19.68 -3.28
N LYS A 3 -18.37 18.48 -3.55
CA LYS A 3 -19.52 18.28 -4.46
C LYS A 3 -20.70 19.20 -4.12
N ARG A 4 -21.07 19.24 -2.84
CA ARG A 4 -22.13 20.11 -2.34
C ARG A 4 -21.80 21.59 -2.52
N TYR A 5 -20.55 21.99 -2.33
CA TYR A 5 -20.12 23.37 -2.60
C TYR A 5 -20.30 23.74 -4.08
N ILE A 6 -19.85 22.89 -5.00
CA ILE A 6 -20.00 23.12 -6.45
C ILE A 6 -21.48 23.21 -6.85
N GLU A 7 -22.32 22.31 -6.31
CA GLU A 7 -23.77 22.33 -6.54
C GLU A 7 -24.44 23.59 -5.97
N LEU A 8 -23.95 24.12 -4.83
CA LEU A 8 -24.50 25.32 -4.20
C LEU A 8 -24.02 26.62 -4.84
N LYS A 9 -22.85 26.63 -5.49
CA LYS A 9 -22.24 27.79 -6.12
C LYS A 9 -23.17 28.62 -7.03
N PRO A 10 -23.95 28.05 -7.97
CA PRO A 10 -24.88 28.83 -8.80
C PRO A 10 -25.99 29.51 -8.00
N PHE A 11 -26.40 28.93 -6.87
CA PHE A 11 -27.39 29.54 -5.98
C PHE A 11 -26.78 30.69 -5.19
N LEU A 12 -25.54 30.56 -4.74
CA LEU A 12 -24.82 31.65 -4.06
C LEU A 12 -24.65 32.86 -5.00
N LEU A 13 -24.37 32.62 -6.28
CA LEU A 13 -24.35 33.63 -7.34
C LEU A 13 -25.66 34.40 -7.48
N ALA A 14 -26.79 33.70 -7.35
CA ALA A 14 -28.11 34.27 -7.57
C ALA A 14 -28.60 35.13 -6.41
N ILE A 15 -27.98 35.04 -5.22
CA ILE A 15 -28.37 35.83 -4.05
C ILE A 15 -28.03 37.32 -4.24
N GLY A 16 -26.94 37.63 -4.95
CA GLY A 16 -26.52 39.02 -5.21
C GLY A 16 -26.18 39.83 -3.95
N ASP A 17 -25.64 39.16 -2.94
CA ASP A 17 -25.21 39.78 -1.67
C ASP A 17 -23.69 39.99 -1.69
N ASP A 18 -23.28 41.26 -1.68
CA ASP A 18 -21.87 41.68 -1.72
C ASP A 18 -21.04 41.07 -0.57
N SER A 19 -21.66 40.84 0.60
CA SER A 19 -20.98 40.23 1.75
C SER A 19 -20.66 38.75 1.55
N ILE A 20 -21.49 38.06 0.77
CA ILE A 20 -21.26 36.68 0.34
C ILE A 20 -20.23 36.67 -0.79
N ASP A 21 -20.30 37.64 -1.71
CA ASP A 21 -19.41 37.68 -2.87
C ASP A 21 -17.93 37.81 -2.51
N VAL A 22 -17.61 38.52 -1.42
CA VAL A 22 -16.22 38.63 -0.89
C VAL A 22 -15.69 37.29 -0.35
N LEU A 23 -16.58 36.36 0.06
CA LEU A 23 -16.19 35.05 0.61
C LEU A 23 -16.06 33.97 -0.46
N ARG A 24 -16.32 34.29 -1.73
CA ARG A 24 -16.32 33.31 -2.81
C ARG A 24 -14.90 33.03 -3.28
N LEU A 25 -14.69 31.77 -3.66
CA LEU A 25 -13.47 31.36 -4.29
C LEU A 25 -13.25 32.14 -5.59
N ASN A 26 -12.01 32.58 -5.79
CA ASN A 26 -11.60 33.14 -7.06
C ASN A 26 -11.52 32.05 -8.14
N MET A 27 -11.27 32.43 -9.39
CA MET A 27 -11.27 31.49 -10.53
C MET A 27 -10.21 30.38 -10.38
N VAL A 28 -9.05 30.67 -9.80
CA VAL A 28 -7.97 29.70 -9.59
C VAL A 28 -8.38 28.70 -8.52
N GLU A 29 -8.83 29.20 -7.36
CA GLU A 29 -9.29 28.36 -6.25
C GLU A 29 -10.48 27.48 -6.66
N ASP A 30 -11.37 27.99 -7.51
CA ASP A 30 -12.49 27.21 -8.03
C ASP A 30 -12.04 26.07 -8.95
N HIS A 31 -11.03 26.33 -9.78
CA HIS A 31 -10.41 25.29 -10.61
C HIS A 31 -9.72 24.24 -9.74
N GLU A 32 -8.99 24.66 -8.69
CA GLU A 32 -8.37 23.76 -7.73
C GLU A 32 -9.39 22.87 -7.02
N VAL A 33 -10.55 23.43 -6.62
CA VAL A 33 -11.65 22.66 -6.02
C VAL A 33 -12.23 21.62 -7.00
N ALA A 34 -12.36 21.98 -8.28
CA ALA A 34 -12.82 21.03 -9.31
C ALA A 34 -11.83 19.87 -9.50
N VAL A 35 -10.53 20.17 -9.57
CA VAL A 35 -9.46 19.15 -9.65
C VAL A 35 -9.47 18.27 -8.40
N LEU A 36 -9.61 18.87 -7.22
CA LEU A 36 -9.65 18.14 -5.96
C LEU A 36 -10.87 17.22 -5.86
N LEU A 37 -12.02 17.63 -6.42
CA LEU A 37 -13.21 16.77 -6.46
C LEU A 37 -12.97 15.52 -7.32
N VAL A 38 -12.37 15.67 -8.50
CA VAL A 38 -12.04 14.53 -9.37
C VAL A 38 -11.07 13.58 -8.66
N ASN A 39 -10.00 14.10 -8.07
CA ASN A 39 -9.05 13.29 -7.31
C ASN A 39 -9.73 12.53 -6.15
N LEU A 40 -10.68 13.17 -5.45
CA LEU A 40 -11.44 12.51 -4.38
C LEU A 40 -12.37 11.43 -4.91
N GLU A 41 -12.97 11.60 -6.09
CA GLU A 41 -13.81 10.58 -6.72
C GLU A 41 -12.97 9.37 -7.13
N ASP A 42 -11.79 9.60 -7.72
CA ASP A 42 -10.85 8.53 -8.08
C ASP A 42 -10.38 7.76 -6.85
N LEU A 43 -9.92 8.47 -5.81
CA LEU A 43 -9.51 7.87 -4.54
C LEU A 43 -10.65 7.12 -3.85
N ASN A 44 -11.88 7.62 -3.93
CA ASN A 44 -13.05 6.92 -3.39
C ASN A 44 -13.36 5.62 -4.18
N SER A 45 -13.21 5.62 -5.49
CA SER A 45 -13.33 4.40 -6.29
C SER A 45 -12.28 3.36 -5.89
N ILE A 46 -11.05 3.81 -5.67
CA ILE A 46 -9.93 2.97 -5.21
C ILE A 46 -10.22 2.37 -3.83
N THR A 47 -10.70 3.16 -2.87
CA THR A 47 -11.03 2.63 -1.54
C THR A 47 -12.20 1.66 -1.58
N LEU A 48 -13.21 1.90 -2.42
CA LEU A 48 -14.31 0.95 -2.63
C LEU A 48 -13.80 -0.38 -3.22
N ALA A 49 -12.87 -0.34 -4.18
CA ALA A 49 -12.26 -1.54 -4.73
C ALA A 49 -11.50 -2.35 -3.66
N LEU A 50 -10.73 -1.66 -2.80
CA LEU A 50 -9.99 -2.29 -1.70
C LEU A 50 -10.91 -2.87 -0.61
N GLN A 51 -12.10 -2.29 -0.43
CA GLN A 51 -13.10 -2.76 0.54
C GLN A 51 -13.99 -3.87 -0.02
N GLY A 52 -13.83 -4.24 -1.29
CA GLY A 52 -14.57 -5.32 -1.93
C GLY A 52 -14.28 -6.68 -1.28
N GLU A 53 -15.31 -7.49 -1.10
CA GLU A 53 -15.21 -8.82 -0.47
C GLU A 53 -14.32 -9.79 -1.27
N GLU A 54 -14.21 -9.58 -2.58
CA GLU A 54 -13.39 -10.39 -3.49
C GLU A 54 -11.97 -9.85 -3.70
N CYS A 55 -11.57 -8.77 -3.01
CA CYS A 55 -10.26 -8.14 -3.20
C CYS A 55 -9.14 -9.03 -2.65
N SER A 56 -8.35 -9.64 -3.55
CA SER A 56 -7.23 -10.48 -3.16
C SER A 56 -6.00 -9.63 -2.79
N LEU A 57 -5.03 -10.22 -2.07
CA LEU A 57 -3.77 -9.52 -1.77
C LEU A 57 -2.97 -9.14 -3.03
N LEU A 58 -3.16 -9.84 -4.14
CA LEU A 58 -2.56 -9.48 -5.43
C LEU A 58 -3.21 -8.19 -5.98
N ASP A 59 -4.54 -8.10 -5.90
CA ASP A 59 -5.30 -6.92 -6.33
C ASP A 59 -4.95 -5.71 -5.47
N VAL A 60 -4.86 -5.89 -4.15
CA VAL A 60 -4.40 -4.84 -3.22
C VAL A 60 -3.03 -4.30 -3.63
N ARG A 61 -2.08 -5.20 -3.95
CA ARG A 61 -0.75 -4.79 -4.38
C ARG A 61 -0.80 -4.02 -5.70
N GLN A 62 -1.55 -4.52 -6.68
CA GLN A 62 -1.68 -3.86 -7.97
C GLN A 62 -2.30 -2.46 -7.82
N ILE A 63 -3.36 -2.35 -7.01
CA ILE A 63 -4.01 -1.07 -6.69
C ILE A 63 -3.00 -0.10 -6.06
N PHE A 64 -2.20 -0.56 -5.08
CA PHE A 64 -1.19 0.30 -4.44
C PHE A 64 -0.07 0.73 -5.40
N ASP A 65 0.42 -0.18 -6.25
CA ASP A 65 1.42 0.13 -7.26
C ASP A 65 0.87 1.20 -8.25
N THR A 66 -0.39 1.07 -8.67
CA THR A 66 -1.07 2.06 -9.50
C THR A 66 -1.24 3.40 -8.78
N VAL A 67 -1.67 3.41 -7.52
CA VAL A 67 -1.81 4.64 -6.72
C VAL A 67 -0.47 5.37 -6.58
N ILE A 68 0.63 4.64 -6.38
CA ILE A 68 1.98 5.20 -6.29
C ILE A 68 2.41 5.83 -7.62
N GLU A 69 2.05 5.22 -8.75
CA GLU A 69 2.35 5.76 -10.08
C GLU A 69 1.64 7.10 -10.33
N TYR A 70 0.36 7.20 -9.96
CA TYR A 70 -0.43 8.44 -10.13
C TYR A 70 -0.18 9.49 -9.05
N TYR A 71 0.17 9.08 -7.84
CA TYR A 71 0.37 9.95 -6.68
C TYR A 71 1.70 9.64 -5.98
N PRO A 72 2.86 10.04 -6.56
CA PRO A 72 4.17 9.65 -6.06
C PRO A 72 4.46 10.06 -4.61
N ASP A 73 3.77 11.10 -4.12
CA ASP A 73 3.88 11.59 -2.74
C ASP A 73 3.47 10.53 -1.70
N VAL A 74 2.66 9.54 -2.10
CA VAL A 74 2.16 8.48 -1.20
C VAL A 74 3.15 7.32 -1.02
N VAL A 75 4.29 7.30 -1.73
CA VAL A 75 5.30 6.22 -1.65
C VAL A 75 5.75 5.95 -0.22
N GLY A 76 5.88 6.99 0.60
CA GLY A 76 6.26 6.85 2.02
C GLY A 76 5.22 6.11 2.87
N HIS A 77 3.98 6.02 2.39
CA HIS A 77 2.83 5.45 3.09
C HIS A 77 2.36 4.10 2.52
N LEU A 78 2.48 3.90 1.21
CA LEU A 78 2.03 2.67 0.52
C LEU A 78 3.16 1.81 -0.04
N GLY A 79 4.37 2.36 -0.15
CA GLY A 79 5.50 1.67 -0.74
C GLY A 79 6.03 0.50 0.11
N PRO A 80 6.93 -0.34 -0.44
CA PRO A 80 7.50 -1.49 0.29
C PRO A 80 8.25 -1.11 1.57
N SER A 81 8.78 0.12 1.62
CA SER A 81 9.50 0.69 2.76
C SER A 81 8.59 1.50 3.68
N ALA A 82 7.28 1.55 3.41
CA ALA A 82 6.34 2.30 4.22
C ALA A 82 6.30 1.73 5.64
N ARG A 83 6.31 2.64 6.61
CA ARG A 83 6.28 2.25 8.01
C ARG A 83 4.88 1.76 8.34
N THR A 84 4.75 0.50 8.74
CA THR A 84 3.48 -0.02 9.27
C THR A 84 3.14 0.72 10.57
N GLU A 85 2.13 1.58 10.54
CA GLU A 85 1.65 2.28 11.74
C GLU A 85 0.90 1.34 12.70
N SER A 86 0.37 0.23 12.18
CA SER A 86 -0.31 -0.79 13.00
C SER A 86 0.68 -1.72 13.71
N GLN A 87 0.64 -1.69 15.04
CA GLN A 87 1.42 -2.60 15.89
C GLN A 87 1.08 -4.08 15.65
N VAL A 88 -0.18 -4.39 15.32
CA VAL A 88 -0.64 -5.76 15.05
C VAL A 88 -0.06 -6.27 13.73
N LEU A 89 -0.13 -5.46 12.65
CA LEU A 89 0.47 -5.83 11.38
C LEU A 89 1.98 -5.97 11.51
N ARG A 90 2.64 -5.07 12.26
CA ARG A 90 4.07 -5.15 12.56
C ARG A 90 4.43 -6.44 13.30
N ALA A 91 3.64 -6.85 14.28
CA ALA A 91 3.87 -8.10 15.02
C ALA A 91 3.69 -9.33 14.12
N ALA A 92 2.62 -9.37 13.30
CA ALA A 92 2.38 -10.45 12.34
C ALA A 92 3.52 -10.58 11.32
N LEU A 93 4.00 -9.46 10.76
CA LEU A 93 5.13 -9.43 9.82
C LEU A 93 6.42 -9.94 10.48
N THR A 94 6.65 -9.58 11.74
CA THR A 94 7.82 -10.06 12.52
C THR A 94 7.74 -11.57 12.75
N MET A 95 6.55 -12.10 13.07
CA MET A 95 6.34 -13.54 13.25
C MET A 95 6.51 -14.30 11.94
N MET A 96 5.90 -13.85 10.84
CA MET A 96 6.08 -14.46 9.52
C MET A 96 7.56 -14.50 9.11
N ARG A 97 8.28 -13.38 9.29
CA ARG A 97 9.71 -13.31 8.95
C ARG A 97 10.54 -14.25 9.82
N ALA A 98 10.21 -14.36 11.11
CA ALA A 98 10.88 -15.28 12.03
C ALA A 98 10.64 -16.76 11.65
N GLU A 99 9.42 -17.12 11.23
CA GLU A 99 9.13 -18.47 10.72
C GLU A 99 9.86 -18.77 9.42
N GLN A 100 9.90 -17.80 8.49
CA GLN A 100 10.63 -17.93 7.23
C GLN A 100 12.14 -18.07 7.47
N CYS A 101 12.71 -17.36 8.43
CA CYS A 101 14.11 -17.54 8.82
C CYS A 101 14.37 -18.93 9.42
N LYS A 102 13.46 -19.45 10.26
CA LYS A 102 13.60 -20.80 10.83
C LYS A 102 13.57 -21.88 9.75
N SER A 103 12.69 -21.77 8.76
CA SER A 103 12.62 -22.75 7.66
C SER A 103 13.86 -22.70 6.77
N VAL A 104 14.37 -21.52 6.44
CA VAL A 104 15.61 -21.35 5.66
C VAL A 104 16.82 -21.92 6.39
N ILE A 105 16.95 -21.68 7.70
CA ILE A 105 18.05 -22.23 8.49
C ILE A 105 17.99 -23.76 8.54
N LYS A 106 16.78 -24.32 8.68
CA LYS A 106 16.59 -25.78 8.70
C LYS A 106 17.00 -26.41 7.37
N LEU A 107 16.59 -25.83 6.24
CA LEU A 107 16.98 -26.31 4.91
C LEU A 107 18.50 -26.27 4.70
N ARG A 108 19.16 -25.18 5.12
CA ARG A 108 20.62 -25.04 5.03
C ARG A 108 21.36 -26.10 5.85
N ASN A 109 20.90 -26.36 7.07
CA ASN A 109 21.51 -27.37 7.93
C ASN A 109 21.30 -28.80 7.40
N GLU A 110 20.20 -29.08 6.70
CA GLU A 110 19.96 -30.39 6.04
C GLU A 110 20.83 -30.57 4.78
N GLU A 111 21.10 -29.50 4.02
CA GLU A 111 22.05 -29.50 2.90
C GLU A 111 23.50 -29.77 3.37
N ASP A 112 23.93 -29.15 4.46
CA ASP A 112 25.28 -29.33 5.03
C ASP A 112 25.52 -30.77 5.54
N ILE A 113 24.49 -31.44 6.08
CA ILE A 113 24.58 -32.85 6.52
C ILE A 113 24.69 -33.80 5.31
N ASN A 114 23.93 -33.55 4.24
CA ASN A 114 23.96 -34.37 3.04
C ASN A 114 25.26 -34.21 2.23
N SER A 115 25.88 -33.02 2.26
CA SER A 115 27.20 -32.78 1.65
C SER A 115 28.33 -33.49 2.41
N ASN A 116 28.21 -33.68 3.72
CA ASN A 116 29.25 -34.29 4.56
C ASN A 116 29.17 -35.83 4.62
N ALA A 117 27.99 -36.41 4.32
CA ALA A 117 27.79 -37.86 4.28
C ALA A 117 28.35 -38.54 3.01
N ALA A 118 28.61 -37.79 1.94
CA ALA A 118 29.15 -38.33 0.69
C ALA A 118 30.68 -38.58 0.72
N ASP A 119 31.40 -38.09 1.72
CA ASP A 119 32.88 -38.14 1.77
C ASP A 119 33.45 -39.19 2.75
N VAL A 120 32.61 -39.98 3.43
CA VAL A 120 33.05 -40.96 4.45
C VAL A 120 32.66 -42.39 4.06
N ALA A 121 33.23 -42.89 2.97
CA ALA A 121 33.21 -44.32 2.67
C ALA A 121 34.46 -44.76 1.90
N LEU A 122 35.59 -44.90 2.61
CA LEU A 122 36.69 -45.76 2.19
C LEU A 122 36.91 -46.84 3.26
N PRO A 123 36.83 -48.14 2.91
CA PRO A 123 37.01 -49.22 3.87
C PRO A 123 38.49 -49.46 4.14
N VAL A 124 38.84 -49.50 5.43
CA VAL A 124 40.13 -49.94 5.96
C VAL A 124 40.29 -51.44 5.66
N MET A 125 41.25 -51.79 4.80
CA MET A 125 41.76 -53.16 4.70
C MET A 125 43.01 -53.29 5.57
N SER A 126 42.86 -53.97 6.70
CA SER A 126 43.95 -54.49 7.53
C SER A 126 44.39 -55.84 6.95
N MET A 127 45.68 -56.01 6.68
CA MET A 127 46.28 -57.34 6.49
C MET A 127 47.51 -57.44 7.40
N ALA A 128 47.42 -58.38 8.34
CA ALA A 128 48.54 -59.04 8.99
C ALA A 128 49.19 -60.05 8.03
#